data_AF-A0A2L0ETX8-F1
#
_entry.id   AF-A0A2L0ETX8-F1
#
_cell.length_a   1.000
_cell.length_b   1.000
_cell.length_c   1.000
_cell.angle_alpha   90.00
_cell.angle_beta   90.00
_cell.angle_gamma   90.00
#
_symmetry.space_group_name_H-M   'P 1'
#
loop_
_entity.id
_entity.type
_entity.pdbx_description
1 polymer ?
#
loop_
_entity_poly.entity_id
_entity_poly.type
_entity_poly.pdbx_seq_one_letter_code
_entity_poly.pdbx_strand_id
1 'polypeptide(L)'
;MTPMITEPPSPATTPLAEPGLRRSLEEFVRRRVPSAEVDDVVQTVLCDALASPARPTDPSELRRWLLGIARHKVADHHRRASREAATELPDLPVGPPPVEARELARWAEEQASSSRDAQQTLAWMAREGEGEKLESIAAEAQVPAARVRQRVSRMRRWMRERWRAELAAVAALALLALVLARLLRPADDPPEVAPLPEPPPIAPPAEVPPSRERLDRARALRAEALRACDEAAWRPCLDRLDEAARLDPAGDGAPDVAAARRRALGALRAPEETRPVAPAPETTAPAPSLRRNDTPDAKDTDTTTRDVGPSPQPTTTTRVAPPPAVPSTKVPASKPVRPTKSGLDLKKSSALDAADLSSSRK
;
A
#
# COMPACT_ATOMS: atom_id res chain seq x y z
N MET A 1 -3.75 -55.58 -4.95
CA MET A 1 -3.11 -54.35 -4.43
C MET A 1 -2.82 -53.45 -5.61
N THR A 2 -3.78 -52.59 -5.94
CA THR A 2 -3.68 -51.66 -7.06
C THR A 2 -2.99 -50.39 -6.56
N PRO A 3 -1.90 -49.92 -7.19
CA PRO A 3 -1.26 -48.69 -6.76
C PRO A 3 -2.18 -47.50 -7.03
N MET A 4 -2.40 -46.68 -6.02
CA MET A 4 -3.06 -45.38 -6.19
C MET A 4 -2.18 -44.49 -7.06
N ILE A 5 -2.69 -44.17 -8.25
CA ILE A 5 -2.12 -43.17 -9.14
C ILE A 5 -2.41 -41.81 -8.48
N THR A 6 -1.37 -41.20 -7.92
CA THR A 6 -1.43 -39.81 -7.46
C THR A 6 -1.71 -38.92 -8.66
N GLU A 7 -2.88 -38.29 -8.67
CA GLU A 7 -3.31 -37.32 -9.68
C GLU A 7 -2.27 -36.18 -9.78
N PRO A 8 -1.78 -35.83 -10.99
CA PRO A 8 -0.80 -34.76 -11.14
C PRO A 8 -1.42 -33.42 -10.72
N PRO A 9 -0.69 -32.56 -9.97
CA PRO A 9 -1.22 -31.27 -9.57
C PRO A 9 -1.59 -30.44 -10.80
N SER A 10 -2.81 -29.90 -10.78
CA SER A 10 -3.40 -29.04 -11.81
C SER A 10 -2.41 -27.96 -12.29
N PRO A 11 -2.29 -27.71 -13.62
CA PRO A 11 -1.30 -26.78 -14.20
C PRO A 11 -1.53 -25.30 -13.86
N ALA A 12 -2.52 -24.97 -13.02
CA ALA A 12 -3.04 -23.63 -12.82
C ALA A 12 -2.31 -22.78 -11.76
N THR A 13 -1.29 -23.28 -11.07
CA THR A 13 -0.63 -22.47 -10.02
C THR A 13 0.85 -22.80 -9.90
N THR A 14 1.62 -22.56 -10.96
CA THR A 14 3.07 -22.38 -10.77
C THR A 14 3.28 -20.92 -10.35
N PRO A 15 3.54 -20.62 -9.06
CA PRO A 15 3.64 -19.24 -8.59
C PRO A 15 4.77 -18.44 -9.27
N LEU A 16 5.75 -19.11 -9.88
CA LEU A 16 6.78 -18.49 -10.72
C LEU A 16 6.27 -17.97 -12.07
N ALA A 17 5.15 -18.49 -12.58
CA ALA A 17 4.56 -18.08 -13.85
C ALA A 17 3.66 -16.83 -13.73
N GLU A 18 3.51 -16.29 -12.51
CA GLU A 18 2.65 -15.13 -12.26
C GLU A 18 3.23 -13.86 -12.94
N PRO A 19 2.48 -13.19 -13.83
CA PRO A 19 2.98 -12.00 -14.54
C PRO A 19 3.30 -10.82 -13.63
N GLY A 20 2.64 -10.70 -12.47
CA GLY A 20 2.91 -9.66 -11.48
C GLY A 20 4.26 -9.82 -10.78
N LEU A 21 4.64 -11.07 -10.50
CA LEU A 21 5.92 -11.42 -9.90
C LEU A 21 7.08 -11.12 -10.85
N ARG A 22 6.94 -11.51 -12.13
CA ARG A 22 7.95 -11.22 -13.17
C ARG A 22 8.17 -9.72 -13.34
N ARG A 23 7.09 -8.93 -13.46
CA ARG A 23 7.17 -7.46 -13.56
C ARG A 23 7.87 -6.83 -12.36
N SER A 24 7.54 -7.27 -11.14
CA SER A 24 8.21 -6.78 -9.93
C SER A 24 9.71 -7.07 -9.92
N LEU A 25 10.11 -8.26 -10.36
CA LEU A 25 11.51 -8.68 -10.44
C LEU A 25 12.27 -7.87 -11.49
N GLU A 26 11.68 -7.70 -12.68
CA GLU A 26 12.25 -6.92 -13.77
C GLU A 26 12.44 -5.45 -13.37
N GLU A 27 11.46 -4.81 -12.75
CA GLU A 27 11.57 -3.44 -12.26
C GLU A 27 12.63 -3.31 -11.15
N PHE A 28 12.79 -4.33 -10.32
CA PHE A 28 13.85 -4.37 -9.31
C PHE A 28 15.25 -4.42 -9.96
N VAL A 29 15.43 -5.27 -10.98
CA VAL A 29 16.70 -5.46 -11.69
C VAL A 29 17.05 -4.26 -12.56
N ARG A 30 16.09 -3.74 -13.34
CA ARG A 30 16.25 -2.58 -14.24
C ARG A 30 16.79 -1.33 -13.54
N ARG A 31 16.51 -1.16 -12.25
CA ARG A 31 17.03 -0.04 -11.44
C ARG A 31 18.50 -0.17 -11.06
N ARG A 32 19.16 -1.30 -11.34
CA ARG A 32 20.46 -1.67 -10.76
C ARG A 32 21.48 -2.21 -11.77
N VAL A 33 21.05 -2.56 -12.98
CA VAL A 33 21.92 -3.04 -14.06
C VAL A 33 21.56 -2.33 -15.37
N PRO A 34 22.48 -2.26 -16.36
CA PRO A 34 22.19 -1.70 -17.68
C PRO A 34 20.99 -2.38 -18.33
N SER A 35 20.23 -1.65 -19.17
CA SER A 35 19.02 -2.19 -19.79
C SER A 35 19.24 -3.46 -20.61
N ALA A 36 20.41 -3.61 -21.24
CA ALA A 36 20.80 -4.79 -22.00
C ALA A 36 20.96 -6.07 -21.14
N GLU A 37 21.24 -5.91 -19.84
CA GLU A 37 21.55 -7.01 -18.92
C GLU A 37 20.34 -7.44 -18.08
N VAL A 38 19.24 -6.71 -18.18
CA VAL A 38 18.06 -6.92 -17.33
C VAL A 38 17.47 -8.30 -17.57
N ASP A 39 17.26 -8.66 -18.84
CA ASP A 39 16.62 -9.92 -19.19
C ASP A 39 17.48 -11.13 -18.79
N ASP A 40 18.80 -11.05 -18.98
CA ASP A 40 19.74 -12.11 -18.61
C ASP A 40 19.79 -12.33 -17.10
N VAL A 41 19.83 -11.25 -16.32
CA VAL A 41 19.80 -11.34 -14.85
C VAL A 41 18.46 -11.90 -14.38
N VAL A 42 17.34 -11.44 -14.92
CA VAL A 42 15.99 -11.94 -14.58
C VAL A 42 15.86 -13.42 -14.93
N GLN A 43 16.29 -13.83 -16.13
CA GLN A 43 16.30 -15.21 -16.55
C GLN A 43 17.14 -16.07 -15.61
N THR A 44 18.35 -15.65 -15.27
CA THR A 44 19.23 -16.37 -14.34
C THR A 44 18.58 -16.55 -12.97
N VAL A 45 17.92 -15.52 -12.44
CA VAL A 45 17.19 -15.62 -11.15
C VAL A 45 16.06 -16.64 -11.23
N LEU A 46 15.29 -16.65 -12.32
CA LEU A 46 14.20 -17.61 -12.51
C LEU A 46 14.70 -19.04 -12.71
N CYS A 47 15.81 -19.23 -13.43
CA CYS A 47 16.46 -20.53 -13.58
C CYS A 47 16.96 -21.07 -12.24
N ASP A 48 17.65 -20.25 -11.44
CA ASP A 48 18.08 -20.62 -10.08
C ASP A 48 16.88 -20.97 -9.19
N ALA A 49 15.78 -20.23 -9.32
CA ALA A 49 14.56 -20.49 -8.58
C ALA A 49 13.87 -21.79 -8.99
N LEU A 50 13.92 -22.15 -10.27
CA LEU A 50 13.39 -23.41 -10.79
C LEU A 50 14.24 -24.61 -10.33
N ALA A 51 15.56 -24.44 -10.26
CA ALA A 51 16.49 -25.47 -9.86
C ALA A 51 16.57 -25.69 -8.33
N SER A 52 16.12 -24.71 -7.52
CA SER A 52 16.26 -24.80 -6.08
C SER A 52 15.19 -25.69 -5.42
N PRO A 53 15.59 -26.73 -4.65
CA PRO A 53 14.64 -27.55 -3.90
C PRO A 53 14.06 -26.84 -2.67
N ALA A 54 14.69 -25.76 -2.20
CA ALA A 54 14.28 -25.00 -1.03
C ALA A 54 13.31 -23.84 -1.35
N ARG A 55 12.64 -23.90 -2.51
CA ARG A 55 11.74 -22.84 -2.98
C ARG A 55 10.47 -22.79 -2.10
N PRO A 56 10.13 -21.62 -1.51
CA PRO A 56 8.87 -21.46 -0.79
C PRO A 56 7.65 -21.59 -1.71
N THR A 57 6.58 -22.19 -1.18
CA THR A 57 5.29 -22.33 -1.90
C THR A 57 4.39 -21.11 -1.70
N ASP A 58 4.54 -20.41 -0.58
CA ASP A 58 3.78 -19.18 -0.30
C ASP A 58 4.21 -18.05 -1.26
N PRO A 59 3.29 -17.37 -1.97
CA PRO A 59 3.62 -16.32 -2.93
C PRO A 59 4.39 -15.13 -2.32
N SER A 60 4.08 -14.75 -1.08
CA SER A 60 4.70 -13.59 -0.43
C SER A 60 6.14 -13.90 0.00
N GLU A 61 6.37 -15.11 0.52
CA GLU A 61 7.69 -15.62 0.85
C GLU A 61 8.53 -15.87 -0.41
N LEU A 62 7.92 -16.44 -1.45
CA LEU A 62 8.56 -16.66 -2.75
C LEU A 62 9.06 -15.34 -3.34
N ARG A 63 8.24 -14.28 -3.31
CA ARG A 63 8.65 -12.95 -3.78
C ARG A 63 9.85 -12.42 -3.00
N ARG A 64 9.82 -12.50 -1.67
CA ARG A 64 10.93 -12.06 -0.81
C ARG A 64 12.21 -12.86 -1.09
N TRP A 65 12.07 -14.16 -1.26
CA TRP A 65 13.16 -15.09 -1.54
C TRP A 65 13.80 -14.85 -2.92
N LEU A 66 12.98 -14.67 -3.97
CA LEU A 66 13.43 -14.31 -5.31
C LEU A 66 14.20 -12.99 -5.34
N LEU A 67 13.72 -11.96 -4.64
CA LEU A 67 14.43 -10.68 -4.51
C LEU A 67 15.77 -10.85 -3.77
N GLY A 68 15.87 -11.84 -2.88
CA GLY A 68 17.13 -12.27 -2.27
C GLY A 68 18.12 -12.81 -3.30
N ILE A 69 17.69 -13.73 -4.16
CA ILE A 69 18.51 -14.27 -5.26
C ILE A 69 18.92 -13.15 -6.22
N ALA A 70 17.97 -12.32 -6.64
CA ALA A 70 18.20 -11.19 -7.55
C ALA A 70 19.27 -10.23 -7.03
N ARG A 71 19.23 -9.89 -5.73
CA ARG A 71 20.28 -9.06 -5.11
C ARG A 71 21.67 -9.68 -5.25
N HIS A 72 21.80 -10.99 -5.06
CA HIS A 72 23.08 -11.68 -5.23
C HIS A 72 23.54 -11.69 -6.70
N LYS A 73 22.64 -11.89 -7.65
CA LYS A 73 22.96 -11.87 -9.09
C LYS A 73 23.36 -10.49 -9.58
N VAL A 74 22.68 -9.43 -9.13
CA VAL A 74 23.06 -8.04 -9.41
C VAL A 74 24.45 -7.74 -8.84
N ALA A 75 24.71 -8.10 -7.58
CA ALA A 75 26.04 -7.90 -6.99
C ALA A 75 27.12 -8.72 -7.72
N ASP A 76 26.78 -9.90 -8.23
CA ASP A 76 27.70 -10.72 -9.02
C ASP A 76 27.98 -10.15 -10.40
N HIS A 77 26.97 -9.60 -11.07
CA HIS A 77 27.11 -8.87 -12.32
C HIS A 77 28.09 -7.70 -12.15
N HIS A 78 27.93 -6.88 -11.11
CA HIS A 78 28.87 -5.78 -10.83
C HIS A 78 30.29 -6.26 -10.50
N ARG A 79 30.43 -7.37 -9.76
CA ARG A 79 31.76 -7.98 -9.52
C ARG A 79 32.40 -8.50 -10.81
N ARG A 80 31.62 -9.06 -11.74
CA ARG A 80 32.10 -9.51 -13.04
C ARG A 80 32.48 -8.34 -13.93
N ALA A 81 31.57 -7.39 -14.09
CA ALA A 81 31.80 -6.15 -14.85
C ALA A 81 33.02 -5.38 -14.35
N SER A 82 33.26 -5.31 -13.04
CA SER A 82 34.47 -4.68 -12.48
C SER A 82 35.76 -5.42 -12.82
N ARG A 83 35.74 -6.76 -12.93
CA ARG A 83 36.92 -7.55 -13.34
C ARG A 83 37.15 -7.50 -14.86
N GLU A 84 36.07 -7.50 -15.63
CA GLU A 84 36.10 -7.44 -17.09
C GLU A 84 36.49 -6.04 -17.56
N ALA A 85 35.98 -4.97 -16.94
CA ALA A 85 36.42 -3.59 -17.20
C ALA A 85 37.90 -3.33 -16.83
N ALA A 86 38.47 -4.13 -15.92
CA ALA A 86 39.90 -4.09 -15.63
C ALA A 86 40.76 -4.81 -16.69
N THR A 87 40.15 -5.62 -17.57
CA THR A 87 40.84 -6.52 -18.50
C THR A 87 40.56 -6.20 -19.99
N GLU A 88 39.41 -5.63 -20.32
CA GLU A 88 38.98 -5.37 -21.70
C GLU A 88 38.21 -4.04 -21.77
N LEU A 89 38.71 -3.10 -22.58
CA LEU A 89 37.98 -1.87 -22.91
C LEU A 89 37.70 -1.85 -24.42
N PRO A 90 36.42 -1.94 -24.80
CA PRO A 90 35.84 -0.90 -25.64
C PRO A 90 34.67 -0.21 -24.94
N ASP A 91 34.66 1.12 -24.99
CA ASP A 91 33.60 1.99 -24.44
C ASP A 91 32.23 1.65 -25.06
N LEU A 92 31.35 1.05 -24.27
CA LEU A 92 29.91 1.10 -24.52
C LEU A 92 29.33 2.30 -23.77
N PRO A 93 28.57 3.19 -24.43
CA PRO A 93 28.03 4.37 -23.78
C PRO A 93 26.96 3.95 -22.76
N VAL A 94 27.35 3.92 -21.48
CA VAL A 94 26.40 3.90 -20.36
C VAL A 94 25.56 5.17 -20.50
N GLY A 95 24.26 4.97 -20.72
CA GLY A 95 23.31 6.08 -20.83
C GLY A 95 23.46 7.01 -19.63
N PRO A 96 23.44 8.34 -19.85
CA PRO A 96 23.63 9.32 -18.79
C PRO A 96 22.69 9.02 -17.62
N PRO A 97 23.17 8.96 -16.36
CA PRO A 97 22.26 8.87 -15.23
C PRO A 97 21.24 10.02 -15.26
N PRO A 98 20.02 9.81 -14.74
CA PRO A 98 19.02 10.88 -14.61
C PRO A 98 19.65 12.12 -13.98
N VAL A 99 19.24 13.31 -14.42
CA VAL A 99 19.83 14.58 -13.98
C VAL A 99 19.82 14.68 -12.45
N GLU A 100 18.75 14.24 -11.81
CA GLU A 100 18.61 14.24 -10.35
C GLU A 100 19.67 13.40 -9.64
N ALA A 101 20.02 12.23 -10.21
CA ALA A 101 21.05 11.35 -9.66
C ALA A 101 22.45 11.98 -9.79
N ARG A 102 22.69 12.71 -10.89
CA ARG A 102 23.94 13.46 -11.11
C ARG A 102 24.07 14.63 -10.15
N GLU A 103 23.01 15.41 -9.97
CA GLU A 103 22.99 16.51 -9.00
C GLU A 103 23.29 16.01 -7.58
N LEU A 104 22.67 14.90 -7.19
CA LEU A 104 22.88 14.32 -5.87
C LEU A 104 24.31 13.80 -5.68
N ALA A 105 24.89 13.18 -6.72
CA ALA A 105 26.28 12.73 -6.69
C ALA A 105 27.24 13.90 -6.57
N ARG A 106 27.07 14.96 -7.38
CA ARG A 106 27.89 16.19 -7.29
C ARG A 106 27.79 16.85 -5.92
N TRP A 107 26.58 16.99 -5.39
CA TRP A 107 26.39 17.53 -4.04
C TRP A 107 27.11 16.67 -2.99
N ALA A 108 27.03 15.34 -3.08
CA ALA A 108 27.71 14.46 -2.13
C ALA A 108 29.24 14.57 -2.22
N GLU A 109 29.79 14.69 -3.42
CA GLU A 109 31.21 14.93 -3.67
C GLU A 109 31.67 16.28 -3.12
N GLU A 110 30.91 17.36 -3.34
CA GLU A 110 31.16 18.68 -2.78
C GLU A 110 31.17 18.64 -1.25
N GLN A 111 30.20 17.96 -0.64
CA GLN A 111 30.15 17.78 0.81
C GLN A 111 31.35 16.98 1.35
N ALA A 112 31.83 15.98 0.60
CA ALA A 112 32.99 15.17 0.96
C ALA A 112 34.34 15.82 0.60
N SER A 113 34.35 16.91 -0.17
CA SER A 113 35.57 17.54 -0.69
C SER A 113 36.51 18.10 0.40
N SER A 114 35.97 18.35 1.60
CA SER A 114 36.70 18.92 2.74
C SER A 114 37.88 18.08 3.24
N SER A 115 37.92 16.77 2.94
CA SER A 115 38.98 15.88 3.40
C SER A 115 39.14 14.67 2.49
N ARG A 116 40.39 14.24 2.26
CA ARG A 116 40.70 12.99 1.56
C ARG A 116 40.04 11.78 2.22
N ASP A 117 39.94 11.77 3.55
CA ASP A 117 39.26 10.71 4.28
C ASP A 117 37.74 10.74 4.03
N ALA A 118 37.15 11.92 3.86
CA ALA A 118 35.73 12.05 3.55
C ALA A 118 35.45 11.54 2.12
N GLN A 119 36.26 11.91 1.14
CA GLN A 119 36.19 11.41 -0.24
C GLN A 119 36.34 9.88 -0.30
N GLN A 120 37.33 9.33 0.42
CA GLN A 120 37.52 7.88 0.49
C GLN A 120 36.30 7.17 1.13
N THR A 121 35.74 7.75 2.20
CA THR A 121 34.53 7.20 2.83
C THR A 121 33.34 7.24 1.88
N LEU A 122 33.21 8.30 1.08
CA LEU A 122 32.17 8.42 0.06
C LEU A 122 32.33 7.35 -1.03
N ALA A 123 33.56 7.11 -1.52
CA ALA A 123 33.84 6.05 -2.48
C ALA A 123 33.46 4.67 -1.93
N TRP A 124 33.71 4.39 -0.65
CA TRP A 124 33.24 3.16 -0.01
C TRP A 124 31.72 3.06 0.04
N MET A 125 31.01 4.17 0.28
CA MET A 125 29.55 4.20 0.26
C MET A 125 28.97 3.97 -1.13
N ALA A 126 29.61 4.49 -2.18
CA ALA A 126 29.21 4.24 -3.57
C ALA A 126 29.31 2.75 -3.91
N ARG A 127 30.46 2.13 -3.64
CA ARG A 127 30.71 0.68 -3.81
C ARG A 127 29.75 -0.19 -2.98
N GLU A 128 29.43 0.23 -1.75
CA GLU A 128 28.43 -0.46 -0.94
C GLU A 128 27.02 -0.36 -1.56
N GLY A 129 26.67 0.79 -2.15
CA GLY A 129 25.43 1.00 -2.89
C GLY A 129 25.33 0.11 -4.15
N GLU A 130 26.46 -0.18 -4.77
CA GLU A 130 26.60 -1.13 -5.90
C GLU A 130 26.49 -2.60 -5.44
N GLY A 131 26.42 -2.85 -4.13
CA GLY A 131 26.21 -4.17 -3.53
C GLY A 131 27.49 -4.84 -3.04
N GLU A 132 28.62 -4.13 -3.02
CA GLU A 132 29.83 -4.64 -2.41
C GLU A 132 29.73 -4.65 -0.88
N LYS A 133 30.20 -5.73 -0.25
CA LYS A 133 30.22 -5.84 1.21
C LYS A 133 31.33 -4.97 1.80
N LEU A 134 31.04 -4.25 2.89
CA LEU A 134 32.02 -3.38 3.57
C LEU A 134 33.26 -4.15 4.04
N GLU A 135 33.15 -5.46 4.29
CA GLU A 135 34.29 -6.32 4.64
C GLU A 135 35.26 -6.51 3.47
N SER A 136 34.74 -6.58 2.23
CA SER A 136 35.55 -6.66 1.00
C SER A 136 36.31 -5.36 0.78
N ILE A 137 35.60 -4.24 0.85
CA ILE A 137 36.17 -2.89 0.74
C ILE A 137 37.24 -2.66 1.81
N ALA A 138 36.99 -3.13 3.05
CA ALA A 138 37.95 -3.05 4.15
C ALA A 138 39.23 -3.85 3.89
N ALA A 139 39.10 -5.07 3.37
CA ALA A 139 40.24 -5.92 3.03
C ALA A 139 41.10 -5.29 1.93
N GLU A 140 40.49 -4.76 0.87
CA GLU A 140 41.19 -4.09 -0.23
C GLU A 140 41.86 -2.77 0.22
N ALA A 141 41.14 -1.95 1.00
CA ALA A 141 41.67 -0.69 1.51
C ALA A 141 42.71 -0.89 2.63
N GLN A 142 42.97 -2.13 3.08
CA GLN A 142 43.83 -2.47 4.22
C GLN A 142 43.42 -1.74 5.51
N VAL A 143 42.11 -1.59 5.73
CA VAL A 143 41.54 -0.92 6.91
C VAL A 143 40.69 -1.94 7.70
N PRO A 144 40.71 -1.93 9.06
CA PRO A 144 39.82 -2.79 9.82
C PRO A 144 38.34 -2.57 9.48
N ALA A 145 37.58 -3.64 9.23
CA ALA A 145 36.17 -3.56 8.84
C ALA A 145 35.31 -2.74 9.81
N ALA A 146 35.59 -2.83 11.12
CA ALA A 146 34.92 -2.01 12.13
C ALA A 146 35.10 -0.49 11.90
N ARG A 147 36.28 -0.06 11.46
CA ARG A 147 36.57 1.36 11.17
C ARG A 147 35.85 1.82 9.90
N VAL A 148 35.79 0.99 8.86
CA VAL A 148 35.01 1.29 7.64
C VAL A 148 33.53 1.47 7.99
N ARG A 149 32.92 0.51 8.70
CA ARG A 149 31.52 0.61 9.14
C ARG A 149 31.26 1.87 9.98
N GLN A 150 32.17 2.20 10.89
CA GLN A 150 32.04 3.39 11.73
C GLN A 150 32.12 4.69 10.91
N ARG A 151 33.07 4.80 9.98
CA ARG A 151 33.22 5.97 9.09
C ARG A 151 31.99 6.15 8.21
N VAL A 152 31.53 5.09 7.55
CA VAL A 152 30.32 5.08 6.71
C VAL A 152 29.09 5.49 7.52
N SER A 153 28.91 4.91 8.72
CA SER A 153 27.79 5.26 9.60
C SER A 153 27.80 6.74 10.01
N ARG A 154 28.97 7.27 10.39
CA ARG A 154 29.13 8.70 10.73
C ARG A 154 28.84 9.60 9.52
N MET A 155 29.37 9.27 8.35
CA MET A 155 29.13 10.03 7.11
C MET A 155 27.65 10.06 6.76
N ARG A 156 26.97 8.91 6.78
CA ARG A 156 25.51 8.81 6.53
C ARG A 156 24.68 9.63 7.52
N ARG A 157 25.08 9.68 8.79
CA ARG A 157 24.40 10.51 9.79
C ARG A 157 24.59 11.99 9.49
N TRP A 158 25.83 12.40 9.26
CA TRP A 158 26.18 13.78 8.95
C TRP A 158 25.47 14.29 7.68
N MET A 159 25.49 13.53 6.59
CA MET A 159 24.79 13.88 5.34
C MET A 159 23.27 14.02 5.54
N ARG A 160 22.64 13.10 6.29
CA ARG A 160 21.20 13.19 6.58
C ARG A 160 20.83 14.42 7.42
N GLU A 161 21.66 14.78 8.39
CA GLU A 161 21.45 15.97 9.22
C GLU A 161 21.55 17.24 8.37
N ARG A 162 22.56 17.34 7.49
CA ARG A 162 22.74 18.44 6.55
C ARG A 162 21.57 18.58 5.58
N TRP A 163 21.15 17.48 4.96
CA TRP A 163 20.07 17.48 3.98
C TRP A 163 18.71 17.83 4.61
N ARG A 164 18.45 17.39 5.85
CA ARG A 164 17.26 17.81 6.60
C ARG A 164 17.22 19.32 6.87
N ALA A 165 18.36 19.92 7.18
CA ALA A 165 18.45 21.37 7.40
C ALA A 165 18.15 22.15 6.11
N GLU A 166 18.70 21.72 4.97
CA GLU A 166 18.41 22.32 3.67
C GLU A 166 16.92 22.17 3.29
N LEU A 167 16.33 20.98 3.46
CA LEU A 167 14.90 20.76 3.21
C LEU A 167 14.00 21.62 4.12
N ALA A 168 14.36 21.77 5.40
CA ALA A 168 13.62 22.63 6.31
C ALA A 168 13.69 24.11 5.89
N ALA A 169 14.85 24.59 5.41
CA ALA A 169 15.01 25.95 4.90
C ALA A 169 14.16 26.19 3.64
N VAL A 170 14.17 25.26 2.69
CA VAL A 170 13.32 25.33 1.48
C VAL A 170 11.83 25.33 1.85
N ALA A 171 11.41 24.47 2.78
CA ALA A 171 10.03 24.43 3.24
C ALA A 171 9.62 25.75 3.93
N ALA A 172 10.49 26.33 4.76
CA ALA A 172 10.24 27.62 5.39
C ALA A 172 10.11 28.76 4.37
N LEU A 173 10.97 28.78 3.34
CA LEU A 173 10.89 29.76 2.24
C LEU A 173 9.60 29.58 1.43
N ALA A 174 9.19 28.34 1.14
CA ALA A 174 7.94 28.07 0.45
C ALA A 174 6.71 28.52 1.26
N LEU A 175 6.71 28.29 2.57
CA LEU A 175 5.67 28.80 3.48
C LEU A 175 5.65 30.33 3.52
N LEU A 176 6.83 30.98 3.61
CA LEU A 176 6.94 32.44 3.57
C LEU A 176 6.42 33.01 2.25
N ALA A 177 6.79 32.40 1.12
CA ALA A 177 6.30 32.80 -0.19
C ALA A 177 4.77 32.62 -0.31
N LEU A 178 4.21 31.54 0.25
CA LEU A 178 2.77 31.32 0.29
C LEU A 178 2.05 32.38 1.13
N VAL A 179 2.58 32.70 2.32
CA VAL A 179 2.04 33.75 3.19
C VAL A 179 2.12 35.11 2.49
N LEU A 180 3.25 35.43 1.88
CA LEU A 180 3.43 36.67 1.13
C LEU A 180 2.47 36.73 -0.07
N ALA A 181 2.30 35.64 -0.81
CA ALA A 181 1.32 35.56 -1.90
C ALA A 181 -0.12 35.71 -1.40
N ARG A 182 -0.44 35.26 -0.18
CA ARG A 182 -1.76 35.48 0.44
C ARG A 182 -1.96 36.91 0.91
N LEU A 183 -0.92 37.56 1.44
CA LEU A 183 -0.97 38.95 1.90
C LEU A 183 -0.94 39.97 0.75
N LEU A 184 -0.24 39.66 -0.34
CA LEU A 184 -0.13 40.49 -1.54
C LEU A 184 -1.20 40.15 -2.58
N ARG A 185 -1.98 39.09 -2.38
CA ARG A 185 -3.18 38.90 -3.19
C ARG A 185 -4.05 40.14 -2.94
N PRO A 186 -4.32 40.97 -3.96
CA PRO A 186 -5.33 41.99 -3.82
C PRO A 186 -6.58 41.29 -3.32
N ALA A 187 -7.34 41.95 -2.44
CA ALA A 187 -8.71 41.52 -2.21
C ALA A 187 -9.34 41.56 -3.60
N ASP A 188 -9.46 40.40 -4.25
CA ASP A 188 -10.21 40.28 -5.47
C ASP A 188 -11.55 40.90 -5.11
N ASP A 189 -11.87 42.06 -5.71
CA ASP A 189 -13.25 42.54 -5.69
C ASP A 189 -14.07 41.30 -6.09
N PRO A 190 -15.03 40.88 -5.23
CA PRO A 190 -15.84 39.71 -5.55
C PRO A 190 -16.30 39.91 -6.98
N PRO A 191 -16.00 38.97 -7.90
CA PRO A 191 -16.11 39.22 -9.33
C PRO A 191 -17.46 39.86 -9.53
N GLU A 192 -17.46 41.11 -10.01
CA GLU A 192 -18.70 41.80 -10.34
C GLU A 192 -19.39 40.84 -11.30
N VAL A 193 -20.38 40.13 -10.78
CA VAL A 193 -21.08 39.10 -11.51
C VAL A 193 -21.86 39.90 -12.53
N ALA A 194 -21.22 40.13 -13.69
CA ALA A 194 -21.93 40.54 -14.88
C ALA A 194 -23.10 39.55 -14.96
N PRO A 195 -24.36 40.03 -14.92
CA PRO A 195 -25.49 39.13 -14.97
C PRO A 195 -25.29 38.22 -16.17
N LEU A 196 -25.15 36.93 -15.89
CA LEU A 196 -25.01 35.90 -16.92
C LEU A 196 -26.11 36.17 -17.95
N PRO A 197 -25.82 36.24 -19.27
CA PRO A 197 -26.88 36.25 -20.25
C PRO A 197 -27.74 35.02 -19.97
N GLU A 198 -29.04 35.24 -19.73
CA GLU A 198 -29.98 34.19 -19.37
C GLU A 198 -29.79 33.02 -20.34
N PRO A 199 -29.49 31.81 -19.85
CA PRO A 199 -29.40 30.66 -20.72
C PRO A 199 -30.75 30.51 -21.45
N PRO A 200 -30.76 30.20 -22.76
CA PRO A 200 -32.01 29.95 -23.46
C PRO A 200 -32.80 28.89 -22.70
N PRO A 201 -34.14 29.01 -22.62
CA PRO A 201 -34.97 28.12 -21.82
C PRO A 201 -34.65 26.66 -22.16
N ILE A 202 -34.02 25.99 -21.21
CA ILE A 202 -33.70 24.57 -21.32
C ILE A 202 -35.05 23.86 -21.39
N ALA A 203 -35.36 23.27 -22.54
CA ALA A 203 -36.52 22.41 -22.67
C ALA A 203 -36.49 21.39 -21.53
N PRO A 204 -37.62 21.16 -20.83
CA PRO A 204 -37.65 20.19 -19.75
C PRO A 204 -37.10 18.85 -20.26
N PRO A 205 -36.24 18.17 -19.48
CA PRO A 205 -35.67 16.91 -19.90
C PRO A 205 -36.82 15.99 -20.30
N ALA A 206 -36.75 15.42 -21.50
CA ALA A 206 -37.75 14.48 -21.98
C ALA A 206 -37.91 13.38 -20.93
N GLU A 207 -39.10 13.31 -20.32
CA GLU A 207 -39.41 12.29 -19.32
C GLU A 207 -39.18 10.92 -19.95
N VAL A 208 -38.19 10.19 -19.44
CA VAL A 208 -37.92 8.84 -19.90
C VAL A 208 -39.17 8.01 -19.60
N PRO A 209 -39.81 7.39 -20.62
CA PRO A 209 -41.02 6.62 -20.39
C PRO A 209 -40.73 5.49 -19.39
N PRO A 210 -41.66 5.19 -18.46
CA PRO A 210 -41.45 4.13 -17.48
C PRO A 210 -41.18 2.80 -18.19
N SER A 211 -40.23 2.03 -17.68
CA SER A 211 -39.91 0.71 -18.24
C SER A 211 -41.13 -0.23 -18.18
N ARG A 212 -41.24 -1.16 -19.13
CA ARG A 212 -42.34 -2.14 -19.17
C ARG A 212 -42.44 -2.93 -17.86
N GLU A 213 -41.31 -3.34 -17.30
CA GLU A 213 -41.23 -4.05 -16.02
C GLU A 213 -41.84 -3.25 -14.86
N ARG A 214 -41.60 -1.94 -14.81
CA ARG A 214 -42.18 -1.05 -13.80
C ARG A 214 -43.71 -0.97 -13.91
N LEU A 215 -44.23 -0.92 -15.14
CA LEU A 215 -45.68 -0.91 -15.39
C LEU A 215 -46.34 -2.25 -15.03
N ASP A 216 -45.69 -3.36 -15.34
CA ASP A 216 -46.21 -4.70 -15.02
C ASP A 216 -46.25 -4.94 -13.50
N ARG A 217 -45.21 -4.49 -12.78
CA ARG A 217 -45.22 -4.50 -11.30
C ARG A 217 -46.34 -3.64 -10.73
N ALA A 218 -46.58 -2.44 -11.28
CA ALA A 218 -47.67 -1.58 -10.84
C ALA A 218 -49.06 -2.24 -11.04
N ARG A 219 -49.27 -2.93 -12.16
CA ARG A 219 -50.51 -3.69 -12.43
C ARG A 219 -50.72 -4.83 -11.43
N ALA A 220 -49.68 -5.58 -11.11
CA ALA A 220 -49.74 -6.67 -10.12
C ALA A 220 -50.12 -6.14 -8.73
N LEU A 221 -49.48 -5.04 -8.29
CA LEU A 221 -49.79 -4.39 -7.00
C LEU A 221 -51.24 -3.91 -6.93
N ARG A 222 -51.80 -3.34 -8.00
CA ARG A 222 -53.22 -2.95 -8.04
C ARG A 222 -54.15 -4.15 -7.90
N ALA A 223 -53.87 -5.25 -8.61
CA ALA A 223 -54.70 -6.46 -8.52
C ALA A 223 -54.69 -7.07 -7.10
N GLU A 224 -53.53 -7.05 -6.43
CA GLU A 224 -53.44 -7.44 -5.01
C GLU A 224 -54.18 -6.48 -4.09
N ALA A 225 -54.05 -5.18 -4.32
CA ALA A 225 -54.72 -4.17 -3.51
C ALA A 225 -56.25 -4.26 -3.62
N LEU A 226 -56.78 -4.46 -4.83
CA LEU A 226 -58.22 -4.63 -5.05
C LEU A 226 -58.74 -5.87 -4.32
N ARG A 227 -58.03 -7.00 -4.37
CA ARG A 227 -58.37 -8.20 -3.56
C ARG A 227 -58.38 -7.90 -2.06
N ALA A 228 -57.37 -7.20 -1.54
CA ALA A 228 -57.33 -6.81 -0.13
C ALA A 228 -58.49 -5.87 0.24
N CYS A 229 -58.89 -4.98 -0.67
CA CYS A 229 -60.07 -4.13 -0.49
C CYS A 229 -61.38 -4.94 -0.47
N ASP A 230 -61.52 -5.96 -1.30
CA ASP A 230 -62.69 -6.83 -1.33
C ASP A 230 -62.81 -7.70 -0.06
N GLU A 231 -61.66 -8.07 0.53
CA GLU A 231 -61.56 -8.77 1.82
C GLU A 231 -61.71 -7.84 3.05
N ALA A 232 -62.04 -6.56 2.84
CA ALA A 232 -62.12 -5.53 3.89
C ALA A 232 -60.80 -5.29 4.67
N ALA A 233 -59.66 -5.68 4.12
CA ALA A 233 -58.33 -5.38 4.64
C ALA A 233 -57.91 -3.96 4.22
N TRP A 234 -58.56 -2.95 4.80
CA TRP A 234 -58.50 -1.56 4.33
C TRP A 234 -57.11 -0.91 4.34
N ARG A 235 -56.29 -1.14 5.39
CA ARG A 235 -54.92 -0.62 5.46
C ARG A 235 -54.01 -1.26 4.41
N PRO A 236 -53.89 -2.61 4.32
CA PRO A 236 -53.14 -3.27 3.25
C PRO A 236 -53.59 -2.88 1.83
N CYS A 237 -54.88 -2.61 1.63
CA CYS A 237 -55.38 -2.11 0.34
C CYS A 237 -54.77 -0.74 -0.01
N LEU A 238 -54.84 0.24 0.90
CA LEU A 238 -54.33 1.59 0.64
C LEU A 238 -52.80 1.60 0.44
N ASP A 239 -52.06 0.85 1.26
CA ASP A 239 -50.60 0.80 1.17
C ASP A 239 -50.13 0.27 -0.20
N ARG A 240 -50.79 -0.78 -0.71
CA ARG A 240 -50.48 -1.36 -2.03
C ARG A 240 -50.91 -0.46 -3.19
N LEU A 241 -52.01 0.28 -3.06
CA LEU A 241 -52.41 1.29 -4.05
C LEU A 241 -51.40 2.45 -4.11
N ASP A 242 -50.87 2.89 -2.96
CA ASP A 242 -49.84 3.92 -2.91
C ASP A 242 -48.51 3.45 -3.50
N GLU A 243 -48.13 2.19 -3.28
CA GLU A 243 -46.96 1.60 -3.95
C GLU A 243 -47.16 1.52 -5.47
N ALA A 244 -48.34 1.11 -5.93
CA ALA A 244 -48.66 1.10 -7.35
C ALA A 244 -48.61 2.50 -7.96
N ALA A 245 -49.14 3.52 -7.27
CA ALA A 245 -49.14 4.91 -7.72
C ALA A 245 -47.72 5.50 -7.83
N ARG A 246 -46.79 5.12 -6.93
CA ARG A 246 -45.37 5.51 -7.05
C ARG A 246 -44.71 4.93 -8.31
N LEU A 247 -45.12 3.74 -8.74
CA LEU A 247 -44.57 3.09 -9.92
C LEU A 247 -45.23 3.58 -11.22
N ASP A 248 -46.52 3.87 -11.20
CA ASP A 248 -47.31 4.32 -12.34
C ASP A 248 -48.41 5.30 -11.87
N PRO A 249 -48.11 6.62 -11.81
CA PRO A 249 -49.08 7.62 -11.36
C PRO A 249 -50.32 7.71 -12.26
N ALA A 250 -50.16 7.46 -13.57
CA ALA A 250 -51.26 7.55 -14.53
C ALA A 250 -52.35 6.49 -14.25
N GLY A 251 -51.96 5.28 -13.84
CA GLY A 251 -52.90 4.22 -13.51
C GLY A 251 -53.62 4.36 -12.16
N ASP A 252 -53.27 5.31 -11.30
CA ASP A 252 -54.03 5.60 -10.06
C ASP A 252 -55.38 6.27 -10.36
N GLY A 253 -55.52 6.89 -11.54
CA GLY A 253 -56.77 7.50 -12.01
C GLY A 253 -57.83 6.51 -12.52
N ALA A 254 -57.55 5.20 -12.52
CA ALA A 254 -58.49 4.18 -12.97
C ALA A 254 -59.76 4.17 -12.07
N PRO A 255 -60.97 4.02 -12.65
CA PRO A 255 -62.22 4.20 -11.91
C PRO A 255 -62.42 3.18 -10.78
N ASP A 256 -61.91 1.97 -10.95
CA ASP A 256 -61.88 0.88 -9.97
C ASP A 256 -60.94 1.20 -8.79
N VAL A 257 -59.73 1.69 -9.06
CA VAL A 257 -58.75 2.14 -8.05
C VAL A 257 -59.32 3.31 -7.24
N ALA A 258 -59.87 4.32 -7.91
CA ALA A 258 -60.48 5.47 -7.24
C ALA A 258 -61.69 5.06 -6.38
N ALA A 259 -62.52 4.12 -6.85
CA ALA A 259 -63.62 3.57 -6.08
C ALA A 259 -63.12 2.78 -4.86
N ALA A 260 -62.09 1.94 -5.01
CA ALA A 260 -61.48 1.19 -3.93
C ALA A 260 -60.89 2.11 -2.85
N ARG A 261 -60.15 3.16 -3.23
CA ARG A 261 -59.63 4.19 -2.30
C ARG A 261 -60.76 4.86 -1.52
N ARG A 262 -61.84 5.27 -2.19
CA ARG A 262 -63.01 5.88 -1.53
C ARG A 262 -63.66 4.92 -0.52
N ARG A 263 -63.83 3.64 -0.87
CA ARG A 263 -64.38 2.62 0.04
C ARG A 263 -63.49 2.41 1.26
N ALA A 264 -62.18 2.20 1.05
CA ALA A 264 -61.23 1.96 2.13
C ALA A 264 -61.11 3.16 3.08
N LEU A 265 -61.02 4.39 2.55
CA LEU A 265 -60.98 5.60 3.36
C LEU A 265 -62.31 5.84 4.10
N GLY A 266 -63.44 5.55 3.45
CA GLY A 266 -64.76 5.63 4.09
C GLY A 266 -64.88 4.66 5.26
N ALA A 267 -64.46 3.41 5.08
CA ALA A 267 -64.49 2.38 6.12
C ALA A 267 -63.54 2.68 7.29
N LEU A 268 -62.38 3.29 7.04
CA LEU A 268 -61.46 3.73 8.11
C LEU A 268 -61.94 4.98 8.86
N ARG A 269 -62.79 5.81 8.22
CA ARG A 269 -63.38 7.00 8.85
C ARG A 269 -64.67 6.71 9.60
N ALA A 270 -65.40 5.66 9.22
CA ALA A 270 -66.61 5.26 9.93
C ALA A 270 -66.25 4.92 11.39
N PRO A 271 -66.82 5.61 12.39
CA PRO A 271 -66.62 5.25 13.79
C PRO A 271 -67.07 3.81 14.00
N GLU A 272 -66.38 3.07 14.86
CA GLU A 272 -66.54 1.62 15.14
C GLU A 272 -67.92 1.23 15.72
N GLU A 273 -68.88 2.15 15.72
CA GLU A 273 -70.14 2.13 16.46
C GLU A 273 -71.24 1.27 15.82
N THR A 274 -70.97 0.66 14.65
CA THR A 274 -71.89 -0.30 14.01
C THR A 274 -71.18 -1.55 13.50
N ARG A 275 -70.22 -2.08 14.26
CA ARG A 275 -69.83 -3.50 14.07
C ARG A 275 -71.00 -4.36 14.58
N PRO A 276 -71.77 -5.05 13.71
CA PRO A 276 -72.72 -6.04 14.20
C PRO A 276 -71.92 -7.09 14.97
N VAL A 277 -72.19 -7.18 16.26
CA VAL A 277 -71.66 -8.24 17.13
C VAL A 277 -72.02 -9.56 16.47
N ALA A 278 -71.00 -10.32 16.07
CA ALA A 278 -71.20 -11.68 15.55
C ALA A 278 -72.03 -12.47 16.57
N PRO A 279 -73.06 -13.21 16.15
CA PRO A 279 -73.85 -14.02 17.07
C PRO A 279 -72.91 -15.00 17.78
N ALA A 280 -72.94 -14.93 19.11
CA ALA A 280 -72.15 -15.77 19.99
C ALA A 280 -72.39 -17.26 19.65
N PRO A 281 -71.35 -18.10 19.59
CA PRO A 281 -71.57 -19.54 19.55
C PRO A 281 -72.23 -19.98 20.87
N GLU A 282 -73.51 -20.33 20.81
CA GLU A 282 -74.15 -21.18 21.82
C GLU A 282 -73.43 -22.53 21.83
N THR A 283 -72.87 -22.96 22.96
CA THR A 283 -72.83 -24.37 23.38
C THR A 283 -72.39 -24.46 24.85
N THR A 284 -73.38 -24.70 25.71
CA THR A 284 -73.50 -25.75 26.74
C THR A 284 -72.32 -26.06 27.68
N ALA A 285 -72.61 -25.93 28.98
CA ALA A 285 -71.81 -26.32 30.14
C ALA A 285 -71.90 -27.86 30.44
N PRO A 286 -71.43 -28.41 31.60
CA PRO A 286 -70.05 -28.84 31.83
C PRO A 286 -69.88 -30.31 32.37
N ALA A 287 -68.61 -30.77 32.41
CA ALA A 287 -68.01 -31.85 33.26
C ALA A 287 -68.36 -33.33 32.92
N PRO A 288 -67.56 -34.37 33.35
CA PRO A 288 -66.46 -34.36 34.32
C PRO A 288 -65.16 -35.09 33.90
N SER A 289 -64.19 -34.98 34.81
CA SER A 289 -62.86 -35.61 34.90
C SER A 289 -62.82 -37.13 34.72
N LEU A 290 -61.69 -37.67 34.22
CA LEU A 290 -61.10 -38.95 34.66
C LEU A 290 -59.65 -39.14 34.13
N ARG A 291 -58.71 -39.30 35.08
CA ARG A 291 -57.61 -40.29 35.17
C ARG A 291 -56.44 -40.37 34.15
N ARG A 292 -55.25 -40.16 34.74
CA ARG A 292 -54.05 -41.03 34.87
C ARG A 292 -53.33 -41.64 33.65
N ASN A 293 -52.01 -41.42 33.71
CA ASN A 293 -50.88 -42.32 33.45
C ASN A 293 -50.59 -42.70 31.99
N ASP A 294 -49.39 -42.35 31.49
CA ASP A 294 -48.23 -43.27 31.45
C ASP A 294 -47.01 -42.57 30.79
N THR A 295 -45.89 -42.58 31.49
CA THR A 295 -44.50 -42.58 30.97
C THR A 295 -44.26 -43.92 30.22
N PRO A 296 -43.31 -44.06 29.26
CA PRO A 296 -41.87 -43.97 29.59
C PRO A 296 -40.88 -43.58 28.45
N ASP A 297 -39.63 -43.40 28.89
CA ASP A 297 -38.35 -43.65 28.20
C ASP A 297 -38.01 -42.96 26.86
N ALA A 298 -36.98 -42.11 26.90
CA ALA A 298 -35.72 -42.40 26.19
C ALA A 298 -34.57 -41.51 26.73
N LYS A 299 -33.42 -42.15 26.81
CA LYS A 299 -32.23 -41.85 27.61
C LYS A 299 -31.11 -41.30 26.72
N ASP A 300 -30.16 -40.62 27.38
CA ASP A 300 -28.70 -40.63 27.13
C ASP A 300 -28.19 -40.10 25.78
N THR A 301 -27.44 -38.99 25.74
CA THR A 301 -25.95 -38.86 25.81
C THR A 301 -25.55 -37.96 24.61
N ASP A 302 -24.48 -37.20 24.53
CA ASP A 302 -23.35 -36.78 25.35
C ASP A 302 -22.62 -35.69 24.51
N THR A 303 -21.92 -34.77 25.17
CA THR A 303 -20.69 -34.07 24.75
C THR A 303 -20.54 -33.49 23.32
N THR A 304 -20.38 -32.16 23.22
CA THR A 304 -19.13 -31.49 22.77
C THR A 304 -19.31 -29.96 22.61
N THR A 305 -18.76 -29.24 23.58
CA THR A 305 -17.84 -28.08 23.48
C THR A 305 -17.86 -27.17 22.23
N ARG A 306 -18.15 -25.88 22.44
CA ARG A 306 -17.61 -24.74 21.67
C ARG A 306 -17.77 -23.47 22.51
N ASP A 307 -16.79 -23.16 23.36
CA ASP A 307 -15.57 -22.38 23.10
C ASP A 307 -15.85 -20.89 22.83
N VAL A 308 -15.48 -20.10 23.84
CA VAL A 308 -15.63 -18.66 24.00
C VAL A 308 -14.29 -18.04 23.62
N GLY A 309 -14.24 -17.33 22.50
CA GLY A 309 -13.05 -16.60 22.08
C GLY A 309 -12.91 -15.27 22.84
N PRO A 310 -11.77 -15.01 23.53
CA PRO A 310 -11.54 -13.77 24.26
C PRO A 310 -10.87 -12.68 23.41
N SER A 311 -11.13 -11.45 23.85
CA SER A 311 -10.56 -10.17 23.42
C SER A 311 -9.03 -10.11 23.55
N PRO A 312 -8.30 -9.46 22.62
CA PRO A 312 -6.84 -9.38 22.69
C PRO A 312 -6.35 -8.27 23.63
N GLN A 313 -5.48 -8.64 24.59
CA GLN A 313 -4.65 -7.73 25.37
C GLN A 313 -3.24 -7.57 24.78
N PRO A 314 -2.53 -6.44 25.06
CA PRO A 314 -1.26 -6.09 24.44
C PRO A 314 -0.08 -6.88 25.02
N THR A 315 0.75 -7.44 24.13
CA THR A 315 1.99 -8.15 24.49
C THR A 315 3.08 -7.21 24.98
N THR A 316 3.50 -7.42 26.22
CA THR A 316 4.73 -6.91 26.82
C THR A 316 5.94 -7.68 26.28
N THR A 317 6.90 -6.97 25.70
CA THR A 317 8.19 -7.51 25.26
C THR A 317 9.09 -7.82 26.45
N THR A 318 9.27 -9.11 26.74
CA THR A 318 10.29 -9.61 27.68
C THR A 318 11.68 -9.45 27.07
N ARG A 319 12.48 -8.60 27.71
CA ARG A 319 13.90 -8.33 27.44
C ARG A 319 14.73 -9.54 27.87
N VAL A 320 15.24 -10.29 26.90
CA VAL A 320 16.25 -11.34 27.12
C VAL A 320 17.58 -10.69 27.49
N ALA A 321 18.13 -11.09 28.64
CA ALA A 321 19.42 -10.64 29.14
C ALA A 321 20.59 -11.23 28.31
N PRO A 322 21.66 -10.48 28.06
CA PRO A 322 22.86 -10.99 27.40
C PRO A 322 23.66 -11.93 28.32
N PRO A 323 24.40 -12.91 27.77
CA PRO A 323 25.23 -13.84 28.55
C PRO A 323 26.43 -13.13 29.21
N PRO A 324 26.96 -13.70 30.31
CA PRO A 324 28.06 -13.10 31.08
C PRO A 324 29.36 -13.06 30.26
N ALA A 325 30.07 -11.93 30.40
CA ALA A 325 31.35 -11.66 29.78
C ALA A 325 32.43 -12.65 30.25
N VAL A 326 33.08 -13.28 29.28
CA VAL A 326 34.36 -13.96 29.47
C VAL A 326 35.45 -12.94 29.85
N PRO A 327 36.33 -13.24 30.83
CA PRO A 327 37.39 -12.33 31.24
C PRO A 327 38.47 -12.23 30.15
N SER A 328 38.60 -11.05 29.53
CA SER A 328 39.75 -10.71 28.69
C SER A 328 41.02 -10.70 29.54
N THR A 329 41.94 -11.60 29.20
CA THR A 329 43.34 -11.58 29.59
C THR A 329 43.98 -10.24 29.23
N LYS A 330 44.48 -9.54 30.26
CA LYS A 330 45.30 -8.33 30.14
C LYS A 330 46.58 -8.66 29.35
N VAL A 331 46.72 -8.09 28.16
CA VAL A 331 48.01 -7.93 27.48
C VAL A 331 48.68 -6.66 28.03
N PRO A 332 49.93 -6.71 28.53
CA PRO A 332 50.60 -5.55 29.09
C PRO A 332 50.94 -4.50 28.02
N ALA A 333 50.60 -3.25 28.33
CA ALA A 333 50.86 -2.08 27.51
C ALA A 333 52.36 -1.83 27.31
N SER A 334 52.81 -1.88 26.06
CA SER A 334 54.11 -1.37 25.64
C SER A 334 54.06 0.17 25.59
N LYS A 335 54.99 0.82 26.29
CA LYS A 335 55.15 2.28 26.35
C LYS A 335 55.48 2.85 24.96
N PRO A 336 54.90 3.99 24.53
CA PRO A 336 55.35 4.67 23.31
C PRO A 336 56.67 5.40 23.56
N VAL A 337 57.67 5.07 22.76
CA VAL A 337 58.96 5.78 22.66
C VAL A 337 58.71 7.15 22.03
N ARG A 338 59.22 8.18 22.70
CA ARG A 338 59.15 9.60 22.32
C ARG A 338 60.17 9.86 21.20
N PRO A 339 59.79 10.38 20.02
CA PRO A 339 60.77 10.82 19.03
C PRO A 339 61.31 12.20 19.42
N THR A 340 62.61 12.24 19.69
CA THR A 340 63.44 13.44 19.80
C THR A 340 63.46 14.17 18.45
N LYS A 341 62.92 15.39 18.39
CA LYS A 341 63.13 16.31 17.28
C LYS A 341 64.38 17.14 17.53
N SER A 342 65.45 16.77 16.87
CA SER A 342 66.63 17.60 16.62
C SER A 342 66.23 18.74 15.69
N GLY A 343 66.63 19.96 16.05
CA GLY A 343 66.44 21.16 15.26
C GLY A 343 67.25 21.13 13.96
N LEU A 344 66.68 21.76 12.95
CA LEU A 344 67.43 22.29 11.81
C LEU A 344 66.70 23.54 11.35
N ASP A 345 67.26 24.66 11.80
CA ASP A 345 67.08 26.00 11.26
C ASP A 345 67.31 26.01 9.74
N LEU A 346 66.33 26.50 8.97
CA LEU A 346 66.63 27.14 7.69
C LEU A 346 65.85 28.44 7.55
N LYS A 347 66.64 29.51 7.49
CA LYS A 347 66.30 30.91 7.23
C LYS A 347 65.67 31.10 5.86
N LYS A 348 64.53 31.80 5.87
CA LYS A 348 64.24 33.08 5.19
C LYS A 348 65.10 33.46 3.96
N SER A 349 64.47 33.47 2.78
CA SER A 349 64.72 34.37 1.63
C SER A 349 63.44 34.35 0.78
N SER A 350 62.54 35.34 0.84
CA SER A 350 62.51 36.66 0.19
C SER A 350 62.60 36.63 -1.35
N ALA A 351 61.42 36.86 -1.96
CA ALA A 351 61.12 37.84 -3.01
C ALA A 351 61.51 37.58 -4.49
N LEU A 352 60.56 38.00 -5.35
CA LEU A 352 60.66 38.39 -6.77
C LEU A 352 60.72 37.23 -7.79
N ASP A 353 59.64 37.04 -8.57
CA ASP A 353 59.58 37.63 -9.90
C ASP A 353 58.17 37.53 -10.52
N ALA A 354 57.79 38.63 -11.16
CA ALA A 354 56.63 38.79 -12.03
C ALA A 354 57.17 39.12 -13.43
N ALA A 355 56.85 38.30 -14.42
CA ALA A 355 56.89 38.61 -15.86
C ALA A 355 56.36 37.38 -16.60
N ASP A 356 55.21 37.48 -17.27
CA ASP A 356 55.11 37.86 -18.69
C ASP A 356 55.34 36.65 -19.60
N LEU A 357 54.30 36.25 -20.32
CA LEU A 357 54.34 35.57 -21.62
C LEU A 357 52.89 35.45 -22.14
N SER A 358 52.40 36.60 -22.61
CA SER A 358 51.52 36.62 -23.79
C SER A 358 52.39 36.34 -25.02
N SER A 359 51.94 35.45 -25.92
CA SER A 359 52.03 35.57 -27.38
C SER A 359 52.32 34.25 -28.10
N SER A 360 51.39 33.92 -28.98
CA SER A 360 51.57 33.33 -30.31
C SER A 360 52.20 31.94 -30.43
N ARG A 361 51.39 30.98 -30.89
CA ARG A 361 51.77 30.14 -32.04
C ARG A 361 50.55 29.57 -32.76
N LYS A 362 50.37 30.15 -33.95
CA LYS A 362 49.89 29.60 -35.23
C LYS A 362 48.44 29.14 -35.35
#